data_AF-M0ITC6-F1
#
_entry.id   AF-M0ITC6-F1
#
_cell.length_a   1.000
_cell.length_b   1.000
_cell.length_c   1.000
_cell.angle_alpha   90.00
_cell.angle_beta   90.00
_cell.angle_gamma   90.00
#
_symmetry.space_group_name_H-M   'P 1'
#
loop_
_entity.id
_entity.type
_entity.pdbx_description
1 polymer ?
#
loop_
_entity_poly.entity_id
_entity_poly.type
_entity_poly.pdbx_seq_one_letter_code
_entity_poly.pdbx_strand_id
1 'polypeptide(L)'
;MADSLAPPTLPPLEGWTRVDESTDRLYQFGLVRVTARTVVYEDEAIRAQVPTPDDNPWRFLFASRLVIRPRTPSSVALTRLVRNGATTEFTSRLRNRGFTDIRRLDSRTLGVRNETADIVRYAATITVSGVELTADASLAVVPADGEFLLVGSAYPREIVGGDEETAAALRECLDPERFRDEFVEIVRGIK
;
A
#
# COMPACT_ATOMS: atom_id res chain seq x y z
N MET A 1 1.24 21.36 21.98
CA MET A 1 1.42 21.36 20.51
C MET A 1 1.49 19.92 20.06
N ALA A 2 0.54 19.46 19.24
CA ALA A 2 0.65 18.15 18.61
C ALA A 2 1.82 18.23 17.63
N ASP A 3 2.88 17.49 17.92
CA ASP A 3 4.01 17.28 17.02
C ASP A 3 3.43 16.81 15.68
N SER A 4 3.44 17.67 14.66
CA SER A 4 2.85 17.36 13.36
C SER A 4 3.79 16.38 12.68
N LEU A 5 3.54 15.09 12.87
CA LEU A 5 4.27 14.02 12.23
C LEU A 5 4.20 14.22 10.71
N ALA A 6 5.31 14.57 10.09
CA ALA A 6 5.40 14.68 8.64
C ALA A 6 5.21 13.29 7.99
N PRO A 7 4.57 13.20 6.82
CA PRO A 7 4.50 11.95 6.07
C PRO A 7 5.90 11.50 5.62
N PRO A 8 6.05 10.22 5.21
CA PRO A 8 7.28 9.77 4.58
C PRO A 8 7.54 10.53 3.28
N THR A 9 8.82 10.71 2.95
CA THR A 9 9.26 11.24 1.65
C THR A 9 9.40 10.09 0.69
N LEU A 10 8.64 10.14 -0.41
CA LEU A 10 8.73 9.17 -1.51
C LEU A 10 9.67 9.70 -2.61
N PRO A 11 10.26 8.83 -3.44
CA PRO A 11 10.86 9.27 -4.70
C PRO A 11 9.80 9.90 -5.62
N PRO A 12 10.20 10.59 -6.71
CA PRO A 12 9.25 11.12 -7.69
C PRO A 12 8.27 10.04 -8.16
N LEU A 13 6.97 10.36 -8.13
CA LEU A 13 5.89 9.48 -8.52
C LEU A 13 5.24 10.02 -9.80
N GLU A 14 5.85 9.76 -10.96
CA GLU A 14 5.30 10.22 -12.24
C GLU A 14 3.95 9.54 -12.53
N GLY A 15 2.92 10.33 -12.87
CA GLY A 15 1.57 9.80 -13.14
C GLY A 15 0.72 9.49 -11.90
N TRP A 16 1.25 9.73 -10.70
CA TRP A 16 0.50 9.57 -9.46
C TRP A 16 0.01 10.91 -8.92
N THR A 17 -1.26 10.96 -8.56
CA THR A 17 -1.86 12.11 -7.91
C THR A 17 -2.17 11.77 -6.47
N ARG A 18 -1.78 12.65 -5.54
CA ARG A 18 -2.10 12.50 -4.12
C ARG A 18 -3.57 12.84 -3.90
N VAL A 19 -4.31 11.89 -3.36
CA VAL A 19 -5.77 12.03 -3.17
C VAL A 19 -6.18 12.16 -1.71
N ASP A 20 -5.34 11.70 -0.77
CA ASP A 20 -5.67 11.70 0.65
C ASP A 20 -4.44 11.88 1.54
N GLU A 21 -4.69 12.41 2.74
CA GLU A 21 -3.74 12.53 3.84
C GLU A 21 -4.46 12.40 5.19
N SER A 22 -4.08 11.38 5.97
CA SER A 22 -4.66 11.13 7.29
C SER A 22 -3.59 11.08 8.38
N THR A 23 -3.98 11.45 9.62
CA THR A 23 -3.22 11.09 10.82
C THR A 23 -4.09 10.22 11.71
N ASP A 24 -3.70 8.97 11.86
CA ASP A 24 -4.45 7.99 12.64
C ASP A 24 -3.69 7.60 13.91
N ARG A 25 -4.38 7.57 15.04
CA ARG A 25 -3.84 6.99 16.28
C ARG A 25 -4.17 5.51 16.29
N LEU A 26 -3.39 4.75 15.52
CA LEU A 26 -3.82 3.42 15.08
C LEU A 26 -3.96 2.40 16.21
N TYR A 27 -3.19 2.45 17.30
CA TYR A 27 -3.27 1.41 18.32
C TYR A 27 -2.77 1.87 19.70
N GLN A 28 -3.40 1.35 20.75
CA GLN A 28 -2.87 1.30 22.12
C GLN A 28 -2.64 -0.17 22.50
N PHE A 29 -1.37 -0.60 22.60
CA PHE A 29 -1.00 -1.89 23.18
C PHE A 29 -0.39 -1.64 24.56
N GLY A 30 -1.18 -1.80 25.61
CA GLY A 30 -0.74 -1.50 26.98
C GLY A 30 -0.28 -0.04 27.12
N LEU A 31 1.03 0.15 27.35
CA LEU A 31 1.68 1.45 27.52
C LEU A 31 2.20 2.08 26.20
N VAL A 32 2.08 1.38 25.08
CA VAL A 32 2.62 1.83 23.79
C VAL A 32 1.53 2.48 22.94
N ARG A 33 1.82 3.68 22.42
CA ARG A 33 0.96 4.42 21.49
C ARG A 33 1.60 4.46 20.10
N VAL A 34 0.83 4.10 19.08
CA VAL A 34 1.23 4.20 17.67
C VAL A 34 0.47 5.34 17.01
N THR A 35 1.19 6.26 16.38
CA THR A 35 0.61 7.33 15.53
C THR A 35 1.11 7.14 14.11
N ALA A 36 0.20 7.19 13.14
CA ALA A 36 0.48 7.03 11.74
C ALA A 36 0.17 8.31 10.99
N ARG A 37 1.09 8.79 10.15
CA ARG A 37 0.79 9.80 9.12
C ARG A 37 0.80 9.10 7.77
N THR A 38 -0.37 9.00 7.15
CA THR A 38 -0.55 8.28 5.88
C THR A 38 -0.85 9.25 4.76
N VAL A 39 -0.29 8.97 3.59
CA VAL A 39 -0.60 9.63 2.31
C VAL A 39 -1.01 8.59 1.30
N VAL A 40 -2.05 8.87 0.52
CA VAL A 40 -2.58 7.97 -0.50
C VAL A 40 -2.47 8.64 -1.87
N TYR A 41 -2.06 7.84 -2.84
CA TYR A 41 -1.90 8.21 -4.23
C TYR A 41 -2.69 7.28 -5.12
N GLU A 42 -3.15 7.82 -6.23
CA GLU A 42 -3.87 7.12 -7.29
C GLU A 42 -3.20 7.38 -8.63
N ASP A 43 -3.35 6.41 -9.55
CA ASP A 43 -2.93 6.58 -10.93
C ASP A 43 -4.00 7.35 -11.70
N GLU A 44 -3.67 8.58 -12.07
CA GLU A 44 -4.60 9.47 -12.77
C GLU A 44 -4.91 8.99 -14.19
N ALA A 45 -3.92 8.43 -14.90
CA ALA A 45 -4.10 7.96 -16.27
C ALA A 45 -5.05 6.76 -16.33
N ILE A 46 -4.93 5.85 -15.36
CA ILE A 46 -5.78 4.67 -15.25
C ILE A 46 -7.18 5.05 -14.74
N ARG A 47 -7.28 5.97 -13.78
CA ARG A 47 -8.58 6.51 -13.33
C ARG A 47 -9.34 7.20 -14.45
N ALA A 48 -8.65 7.94 -15.31
CA ALA A 48 -9.27 8.65 -16.44
C ALA A 48 -9.76 7.70 -17.55
N GLN A 49 -9.02 6.61 -17.81
CA GLN A 49 -9.36 5.64 -18.85
C GLN A 49 -10.51 4.72 -18.45
N VAL A 50 -10.62 4.37 -17.16
CA VAL A 50 -11.68 3.49 -16.66
C VAL A 50 -12.36 4.12 -15.44
N PRO A 51 -13.40 4.95 -15.67
CA PRO A 51 -14.20 5.51 -14.60
C PRO A 51 -14.90 4.39 -13.83
N THR A 52 -14.77 4.39 -12.50
CA THR A 52 -15.47 3.45 -11.63
C THR A 52 -16.64 4.15 -10.92
N PRO A 53 -17.80 3.49 -10.79
CA PRO A 53 -18.97 4.11 -10.17
C PRO A 53 -18.77 4.42 -8.66
N ASP A 54 -17.89 3.68 -7.98
CA ASP A 54 -17.71 3.77 -6.53
C ASP A 54 -16.57 4.71 -6.10
N ASP A 55 -15.98 5.47 -7.04
CA ASP A 55 -14.88 6.43 -6.86
C ASP A 55 -13.62 5.89 -6.13
N ASN A 56 -13.62 4.59 -5.85
CA ASN A 56 -12.55 3.86 -5.20
C ASN A 56 -11.51 3.44 -6.25
N PRO A 57 -10.23 3.82 -6.08
CA PRO A 57 -9.19 3.46 -7.02
C PRO A 57 -8.87 1.97 -6.91
N TRP A 58 -8.89 1.30 -8.06
CA TRP A 58 -8.51 -0.10 -8.21
C TRP A 58 -6.99 -0.28 -8.39
N ARG A 59 -6.26 0.80 -8.68
CA ARG A 59 -4.80 0.92 -8.54
C ARG A 59 -4.47 2.05 -7.58
N PHE A 60 -3.83 1.71 -6.46
CA PHE A 60 -3.46 2.71 -5.46
C PHE A 60 -2.10 2.42 -4.85
N LEU A 61 -1.51 3.47 -4.30
CA LEU A 61 -0.29 3.46 -3.50
C LEU A 61 -0.57 4.24 -2.22
N PHE A 62 -0.06 3.79 -1.09
CA PHE A 62 0.03 4.64 0.09
C PHE A 62 1.40 4.52 0.73
N ALA A 63 1.78 5.58 1.44
CA ALA A 63 2.92 5.55 2.31
C ALA A 63 2.55 6.06 3.70
N SER A 64 3.11 5.44 4.74
CA SER A 64 2.80 5.80 6.12
C SER A 64 4.06 5.88 6.96
N ARG A 65 4.17 6.92 7.79
CA ARG A 65 5.18 7.00 8.86
C ARG A 65 4.52 6.66 10.18
N LEU A 66 5.05 5.64 10.86
CA LEU A 66 4.60 5.20 12.18
C LEU A 66 5.58 5.63 13.24
N VAL A 67 5.05 6.34 14.22
CA VAL A 67 5.79 6.75 15.40
C VAL A 67 5.26 6.00 16.61
N ILE A 68 6.18 5.33 17.28
CA ILE A 68 5.89 4.55 18.49
C ILE A 68 6.36 5.35 19.71
N ARG A 69 5.52 5.39 20.74
CA ARG A 69 5.81 6.06 22.02
C ARG A 69 5.58 5.11 23.20
N PRO A 70 6.51 5.03 24.18
CA PRO A 70 7.81 5.75 24.23
C PRO A 70 8.75 5.33 23.09
N ARG A 71 9.70 6.20 22.73
CA ARG A 71 10.69 5.87 21.69
C ARG A 71 11.53 4.70 22.16
N THR A 72 11.44 3.59 21.44
CA THR A 72 12.27 2.41 21.66
C THR A 72 13.04 2.12 20.39
N PRO A 73 14.32 1.71 20.49
CA PRO A 73 15.05 1.22 19.33
C PRO A 73 14.26 0.12 18.63
N SER A 74 14.34 0.05 17.30
CA SER A 74 13.78 -1.08 16.55
C SER A 74 14.41 -2.37 17.07
N SER A 75 13.56 -3.37 17.33
CA SER A 75 13.97 -4.71 17.71
C SER A 75 13.20 -5.71 16.86
N VAL A 76 13.73 -6.92 16.69
CA VAL A 76 13.05 -7.98 15.92
C VAL A 76 11.61 -8.20 16.40
N ALA A 77 11.38 -8.15 17.72
CA ALA A 77 10.05 -8.30 18.30
C ALA A 77 9.12 -7.12 17.94
N LEU A 78 9.63 -5.88 18.00
CA LEU A 78 8.86 -4.69 17.65
C LEU A 78 8.55 -4.63 16.15
N THR A 79 9.53 -4.93 15.29
CA THR A 79 9.35 -5.01 13.84
C THR A 79 8.29 -6.05 13.49
N ARG A 80 8.31 -7.22 14.13
CA ARG A 80 7.29 -8.25 13.94
C ARG A 80 5.90 -7.78 14.40
N LEU A 81 5.80 -7.08 15.52
CA LEU A 81 4.54 -6.52 16.01
C LEU A 81 3.96 -5.50 15.02
N VAL A 82 4.79 -4.55 14.58
CA VAL A 82 4.39 -3.52 13.60
C VAL A 82 3.97 -4.15 12.28
N ARG A 83 4.75 -5.11 11.79
CA ARG A 83 4.43 -5.87 10.58
C ARG A 83 3.07 -6.55 10.68
N ASN A 84 2.80 -7.24 11.78
CA ASN A 84 1.51 -7.91 11.97
C ASN A 84 0.35 -6.91 11.97
N GLY A 85 0.46 -5.82 12.74
CA GLY A 85 -0.57 -4.77 12.76
C GLY A 85 -0.78 -4.14 11.38
N ALA A 86 0.31 -3.82 10.69
CA ALA A 86 0.27 -3.25 9.35
C ALA A 86 -0.36 -4.20 8.33
N THR A 87 -0.08 -5.50 8.40
CA THR A 87 -0.72 -6.48 7.51
C THR A 87 -2.23 -6.58 7.76
N THR A 88 -2.68 -6.51 9.01
CA THR A 88 -4.11 -6.48 9.34
C THR A 88 -4.79 -5.23 8.79
N GLU A 89 -4.21 -4.05 9.04
CA GLU A 89 -4.74 -2.78 8.53
C GLU A 89 -4.74 -2.75 6.99
N PHE A 90 -3.68 -3.24 6.35
CA PHE A 90 -3.61 -3.29 4.89
C PHE A 90 -4.69 -4.19 4.29
N THR A 91 -4.90 -5.38 4.84
CA THR A 91 -6.00 -6.26 4.38
C THR A 91 -7.38 -5.65 4.63
N SER A 92 -7.58 -4.91 5.72
CA SER A 92 -8.82 -4.15 5.93
C SER A 92 -9.00 -3.04 4.88
N ARG A 93 -7.93 -2.31 4.54
CA ARG A 93 -7.95 -1.28 3.49
C ARG A 93 -8.25 -1.84 2.11
N LEU A 94 -7.73 -3.02 1.78
CA LEU A 94 -8.06 -3.73 0.55
C LEU A 94 -9.56 -4.05 0.50
N ARG A 95 -10.13 -4.63 1.57
CA ARG A 95 -11.57 -4.92 1.63
C ARG A 95 -12.44 -3.68 1.48
N ASN A 96 -12.07 -2.60 2.17
CA ASN A 96 -12.82 -1.33 2.11
C ASN A 96 -12.79 -0.69 0.70
N ARG A 97 -11.78 -1.04 -0.12
CA ARG A 97 -11.67 -0.62 -1.53
C ARG A 97 -12.32 -1.59 -2.52
N GLY A 98 -13.03 -2.60 -2.03
CA GLY A 98 -13.74 -3.57 -2.87
C GLY A 98 -12.92 -4.79 -3.29
N PHE A 99 -11.71 -4.97 -2.76
CA PHE A 99 -10.94 -6.21 -3.02
C PHE A 99 -11.51 -7.38 -2.22
N THR A 100 -11.68 -8.51 -2.89
CA THR A 100 -12.16 -9.79 -2.33
C THR A 100 -11.09 -10.88 -2.46
N ASP A 101 -11.35 -12.06 -1.92
CA ASP A 101 -10.47 -13.25 -2.01
C ASP A 101 -9.00 -13.01 -1.64
N ILE A 102 -8.77 -12.08 -0.70
CA ILE A 102 -7.44 -11.62 -0.31
C ILE A 102 -6.67 -12.77 0.35
N ARG A 103 -5.66 -13.26 -0.33
CA ARG A 103 -4.79 -14.36 0.11
C ARG A 103 -3.34 -13.90 0.16
N ARG A 104 -2.71 -14.07 1.33
CA ARG A 104 -1.27 -13.87 1.46
C ARG A 104 -0.52 -14.91 0.62
N LEU A 105 0.43 -14.47 -0.18
CA LEU A 105 1.25 -15.31 -1.06
C LEU A 105 2.55 -15.70 -0.34
N ASP A 106 3.44 -14.74 -0.16
CA ASP A 106 4.73 -14.94 0.47
C ASP A 106 5.21 -13.67 1.18
N SER A 107 6.44 -13.74 1.70
CA SER A 107 7.16 -12.56 2.18
C SER A 107 8.63 -12.66 1.84
N ARG A 108 9.24 -11.53 1.52
CA ARG A 108 10.65 -11.40 1.16
C ARG A 108 11.26 -10.17 1.81
N THR A 109 12.57 -10.14 1.91
CA THR A 109 13.31 -8.95 2.34
C THR A 109 13.82 -8.16 1.13
N LEU A 110 13.97 -6.85 1.30
CA LEU A 110 14.56 -5.95 0.31
C LEU A 110 15.48 -4.97 1.04
N GLY A 111 16.71 -4.79 0.56
CA GLY A 111 17.61 -3.76 1.09
C GLY A 111 17.09 -2.36 0.76
N VAL A 112 16.98 -1.51 1.78
CA VAL A 112 16.57 -0.11 1.66
C VAL A 112 17.58 0.74 2.42
N ARG A 113 18.51 1.34 1.68
CA ARG A 113 19.62 2.15 2.24
C ARG A 113 20.44 1.31 3.25
N ASN A 114 20.41 1.68 4.53
CA ASN A 114 21.11 0.97 5.62
C ASN A 114 20.20 0.00 6.38
N GLU A 115 18.94 -0.14 5.95
CA GLU A 115 17.90 -0.93 6.60
C GLU A 115 17.40 -2.05 5.68
N THR A 116 16.62 -2.97 6.24
CA THR A 116 15.97 -4.04 5.47
C THR A 116 14.47 -3.92 5.59
N ALA A 117 13.79 -3.82 4.44
CA ALA A 117 12.35 -3.84 4.34
C ALA A 117 11.81 -5.27 4.34
N ASP A 118 10.80 -5.54 5.15
CA ASP A 118 9.97 -6.75 5.06
C ASP A 118 8.82 -6.49 4.09
N ILE A 119 8.79 -7.20 2.97
CA ILE A 119 7.72 -7.13 1.97
C ILE A 119 6.80 -8.35 2.13
N VAL A 120 5.50 -8.10 2.22
CA VAL A 120 4.45 -9.13 2.22
C VAL A 120 3.62 -8.96 0.97
N ARG A 121 3.41 -10.06 0.23
CA ARG A 121 2.60 -10.07 -1.00
C ARG A 121 1.27 -10.77 -0.79
N TYR A 122 0.27 -10.30 -1.51
CA TYR A 122 -1.09 -10.79 -1.51
C TYR A 122 -1.58 -10.91 -2.95
N ALA A 123 -2.41 -11.92 -3.20
CA ALA A 123 -3.32 -11.95 -4.33
C ALA A 123 -4.71 -11.58 -3.82
N ALA A 124 -5.51 -10.97 -4.68
CA ALA A 124 -6.90 -10.63 -4.43
C ALA A 124 -7.67 -10.64 -5.75
N THR A 125 -8.97 -10.41 -5.67
CA THR A 125 -9.85 -10.16 -6.81
C THR A 125 -10.50 -8.80 -6.63
N ILE A 126 -10.82 -8.12 -7.72
CA ILE A 126 -11.59 -6.87 -7.71
C ILE A 126 -12.53 -6.83 -8.91
N THR A 127 -13.72 -6.26 -8.72
CA THR A 127 -14.64 -5.98 -9.82
C THR A 127 -14.60 -4.50 -10.16
N VAL A 128 -14.30 -4.18 -11.42
CA VAL A 128 -14.21 -2.82 -11.95
C VAL A 128 -15.19 -2.70 -13.10
N SER A 129 -16.22 -1.86 -12.95
CA SER A 129 -17.24 -1.63 -13.97
C SER A 129 -17.87 -2.93 -14.51
N GLY A 130 -18.10 -3.91 -13.62
CA GLY A 130 -18.67 -5.21 -13.96
C GLY A 130 -17.69 -6.24 -14.52
N VAL A 131 -16.42 -5.89 -14.70
CA VAL A 131 -15.35 -6.80 -15.11
C VAL A 131 -14.58 -7.28 -13.88
N GLU A 132 -14.39 -8.58 -13.76
CA GLU A 132 -13.64 -9.22 -12.68
C GLU A 132 -12.16 -9.33 -13.06
N LEU A 133 -11.28 -8.87 -12.18
CA LEU A 133 -9.83 -8.92 -12.35
C LEU A 133 -9.17 -9.60 -11.15
N THR A 134 -8.15 -10.42 -11.40
CA THR A 134 -7.19 -10.71 -10.34
C THR A 134 -6.34 -9.49 -10.07
N ALA A 135 -5.84 -9.36 -8.85
CA ALA A 135 -5.00 -8.26 -8.42
C ALA A 135 -3.85 -8.78 -7.55
N ASP A 136 -2.70 -8.13 -7.68
CA ASP A 136 -1.58 -8.28 -6.78
C ASP A 136 -1.55 -7.08 -5.83
N ALA A 137 -1.22 -7.33 -4.56
CA ALA A 137 -1.02 -6.29 -3.57
C ALA A 137 0.24 -6.56 -2.75
N SER A 138 0.97 -5.51 -2.39
CA SER A 138 2.22 -5.61 -1.64
C SER A 138 2.27 -4.60 -0.52
N LEU A 139 2.86 -4.99 0.61
CA LEU A 139 3.10 -4.13 1.76
C LEU A 139 4.57 -4.27 2.19
N ALA A 140 5.31 -3.17 2.15
CA ALA A 140 6.66 -3.06 2.69
C ALA A 140 6.62 -2.39 4.06
N VAL A 141 7.40 -2.92 5.00
CA VAL A 141 7.65 -2.33 6.33
C VAL A 141 9.15 -2.12 6.47
N VAL A 142 9.57 -0.87 6.64
CA VAL A 142 10.97 -0.45 6.72
C VAL A 142 11.22 0.16 8.11
N PRO A 143 12.07 -0.43 8.95
CA PRO A 143 12.55 0.24 10.16
C PRO A 143 13.29 1.54 9.81
N ALA A 144 13.15 2.58 10.63
CA ALA A 144 13.87 3.85 10.45
C ALA A 144 14.05 4.57 11.79
N ASP A 145 15.26 4.55 12.37
CA ASP A 145 15.65 5.35 13.55
C ASP A 145 14.63 5.35 14.72
N GLY A 146 14.09 4.19 15.10
CA GLY A 146 13.09 4.06 16.17
C GLY A 146 11.64 4.35 15.74
N GLU A 147 11.42 4.48 14.44
CA GLU A 147 10.13 4.64 13.77
C GLU A 147 10.02 3.57 12.65
N PHE A 148 8.89 3.55 11.94
CA PHE A 148 8.69 2.66 10.81
C PHE A 148 8.07 3.40 9.63
N LEU A 149 8.58 3.12 8.44
CA LEU A 149 8.02 3.58 7.18
C LEU A 149 7.30 2.42 6.52
N LEU A 150 6.11 2.66 5.99
CA LEU A 150 5.34 1.68 5.24
C LEU A 150 5.07 2.18 3.85
N VAL A 151 5.09 1.26 2.90
CA VAL A 151 4.58 1.47 1.54
C VAL A 151 3.67 0.31 1.22
N GLY A 152 2.43 0.59 0.83
CA GLY A 152 1.53 -0.43 0.31
C GLY A 152 1.02 -0.06 -1.07
N SER A 153 0.88 -1.04 -1.95
CA SER A 153 0.24 -0.86 -3.24
C SER A 153 -0.69 -2.02 -3.55
N ALA A 154 -1.71 -1.76 -4.36
CA ALA A 154 -2.49 -2.79 -5.01
C ALA A 154 -2.67 -2.41 -6.47
N TYR A 155 -2.62 -3.40 -7.34
CA TYR A 155 -2.83 -3.21 -8.76
C TYR A 155 -3.50 -4.45 -9.40
N PRO A 156 -4.34 -4.23 -10.42
CA PRO A 156 -4.91 -5.30 -11.24
C PRO A 156 -3.81 -6.08 -11.98
N ARG A 157 -4.01 -7.38 -12.17
CA ARG A 157 -3.05 -8.28 -12.81
C ARG A 157 -3.58 -8.88 -14.10
N GLU A 158 -4.75 -9.51 -14.06
CA GLU A 158 -5.34 -10.14 -15.25
C GLU A 158 -6.87 -10.07 -15.19
N ILE A 159 -7.53 -10.09 -16.35
CA ILE A 159 -8.98 -10.16 -16.44
C ILE A 159 -9.42 -11.62 -16.35
N VAL A 160 -10.44 -11.88 -15.55
CA VAL A 160 -11.00 -13.22 -15.31
C VAL A 160 -12.35 -13.38 -16.00
N GLY A 161 -13.16 -12.32 -16.07
CA GLY A 161 -14.47 -12.37 -16.71
C GLY A 161 -15.16 -11.01 -16.75
N GLY A 162 -16.24 -10.91 -17.51
CA GLY A 162 -17.02 -9.68 -17.65
C GLY A 162 -17.40 -9.38 -19.10
N ASP A 163 -17.91 -8.17 -19.33
CA ASP A 163 -18.20 -7.63 -20.65
C ASP A 163 -16.90 -7.43 -21.47
N GLU A 164 -16.90 -7.83 -22.74
CA GLU A 164 -15.69 -7.87 -23.57
C GLU A 164 -15.21 -6.48 -24.00
N GLU A 165 -16.12 -5.54 -24.24
CA GLU A 165 -15.77 -4.16 -24.61
C GLU A 165 -15.05 -3.47 -23.45
N THR A 166 -15.63 -3.56 -22.26
CA THR A 166 -15.05 -3.02 -21.03
C THR A 166 -13.75 -3.74 -20.67
N ALA A 167 -13.70 -5.07 -20.85
CA ALA A 167 -12.50 -5.85 -20.62
C ALA A 167 -11.38 -5.45 -21.57
N ALA A 168 -11.65 -5.19 -22.85
CA ALA A 168 -10.64 -4.75 -23.80
C ALA A 168 -9.99 -3.42 -23.37
N ALA A 169 -10.80 -2.43 -22.99
CA ALA A 169 -10.30 -1.15 -22.49
C ALA A 169 -9.45 -1.31 -21.22
N LEU A 170 -9.88 -2.17 -20.29
CA LEU A 170 -9.13 -2.49 -19.08
C LEU A 170 -7.77 -3.13 -19.39
N ARG A 171 -7.70 -4.07 -20.34
CA ARG A 171 -6.44 -4.76 -20.71
C ARG A 171 -5.37 -3.81 -21.19
N GLU A 172 -5.74 -2.77 -21.95
CA GLU A 172 -4.78 -1.76 -22.43
C GLU A 172 -4.11 -0.99 -21.29
N CYS A 173 -4.77 -0.91 -20.12
CA CYS A 173 -4.24 -0.27 -18.94
C CYS A 173 -3.41 -1.20 -18.04
N LEU A 174 -3.43 -2.52 -18.26
CA LEU A 174 -2.77 -3.49 -17.36
C LEU A 174 -1.29 -3.64 -17.71
N ASP A 175 -0.43 -3.21 -16.79
CA ASP A 175 1.01 -3.46 -16.86
C ASP A 175 1.54 -3.96 -15.51
N PRO A 176 1.20 -5.20 -15.12
CA PRO A 176 1.52 -5.73 -13.79
C PRO A 176 3.02 -5.83 -13.52
N GLU A 177 3.85 -5.94 -14.55
CA GLU A 177 5.31 -5.96 -14.41
C GLU A 177 5.82 -4.56 -14.05
N ARG A 178 5.43 -3.53 -14.83
CA ARG A 178 5.76 -2.14 -14.51
C ARG A 178 5.26 -1.73 -13.13
N PHE A 179 4.03 -2.11 -12.77
CA PHE A 179 3.46 -1.75 -11.46
C PHE A 179 4.23 -2.37 -10.30
N ARG A 180 4.70 -3.61 -10.47
CA ARG A 180 5.54 -4.30 -9.49
C ARG A 180 6.91 -3.63 -9.36
N ASP A 181 7.53 -3.30 -10.49
CA ASP A 181 8.86 -2.69 -10.51
C ASP A 181 8.83 -1.29 -9.91
N GLU A 182 7.81 -0.50 -10.24
CA GLU A 182 7.57 0.82 -9.65
C GLU A 182 7.41 0.73 -8.13
N PHE A 183 6.64 -0.23 -7.60
CA PHE A 183 6.54 -0.44 -6.15
C PHE A 183 7.92 -0.72 -5.51
N VAL A 184 8.76 -1.54 -6.14
CA VAL A 184 10.09 -1.85 -5.62
C VAL A 184 10.98 -0.61 -5.59
N GLU A 185 10.94 0.22 -6.63
CA GLU A 185 11.70 1.47 -6.68
C GLU A 185 11.22 2.48 -5.63
N ILE A 186 9.91 2.58 -5.41
CA ILE A 186 9.33 3.43 -4.35
C ILE A 186 9.83 2.99 -2.98
N VAL A 187 9.81 1.68 -2.70
CA VAL A 187 10.29 1.12 -1.43
C VAL A 187 11.79 1.37 -1.25
N ARG A 188 12.60 1.32 -2.31
CA ARG A 188 14.03 1.66 -2.23
C ARG A 188 14.29 3.14 -1.95
N GLY A 189 13.42 4.02 -2.43
CA GLY A 189 13.58 5.47 -2.35
C GLY A 189 13.00 6.14 -1.10
N ILE A 190 12.18 5.43 -0.30
CA ILE A 190 11.46 6.02 0.84
C ILE A 190 12.37 6.53 1.97
N LYS A 191 11.97 7.64 2.62
CA LYS A 191 12.67 8.29 3.74
C LYS A 191 11.70 8.86 4.79
#